data_AF-A0A238KPN4-F1
#
_entry.id   AF-A0A238KPN4-F1
#
_cell.length_a   1.000
_cell.length_b   1.000
_cell.length_c   1.000
_cell.angle_alpha   90.00
_cell.angle_beta   90.00
_cell.angle_gamma   90.00
#
_symmetry.space_group_name_H-M   'P 1'
#
loop_
_entity.id
_entity.type
_entity.pdbx_description
1 polymer ?
#
loop_
_entity_poly.entity_id
_entity_poly.type
_entity_poly.pdbx_seq_one_letter_code
_entity_poly.pdbx_strand_id
1 'polypeptide(L)' 'MKRPDQHVAAIQKDIRNLPVGEGIPYLRDVIVPLVENLGYELARLPDVSVAPSAFVFSNDLDKRFRWLESTTRSALSP' A
#
# COMPACT_ATOMS: atom_id res chain seq x y z
N MET A 1 -0.01 10.33 19.18
CA MET A 1 -0.12 9.51 17.96
C MET A 1 -0.86 8.23 18.29
N LYS A 2 -1.74 7.74 17.41
CA LYS A 2 -2.28 6.37 17.53
C LYS A 2 -1.13 5.37 17.39
N ARG A 3 -1.22 4.21 18.05
CA ARG A 3 -0.19 3.18 17.93
C ARG A 3 -0.32 2.45 16.57
N PRO A 4 0.78 1.97 15.96
CA PRO A 4 0.73 1.26 14.68
C PRO A 4 -0.29 0.10 14.64
N ASP A 5 -0.44 -0.63 15.74
CA ASP A 5 -1.40 -1.72 15.88
C ASP A 5 -2.87 -1.27 15.75
N GLN A 6 -3.18 -0.04 16.14
CA GLN A 6 -4.53 0.53 15.99
C GLN A 6 -4.86 0.88 14.54
N HIS A 7 -3.86 1.28 13.74
CA HIS A 7 -4.03 1.52 12.31
C HIS A 7 -4.24 0.22 11.55
N VAL A 8 -3.45 -0.81 11.86
CA VAL A 8 -3.60 -2.15 11.25
C VAL A 8 -4.98 -2.73 11.56
N ALA A 9 -5.45 -2.64 12.82
CA ALA A 9 -6.77 -3.13 13.20
C ALA A 9 -7.91 -2.41 12.46
N ALA A 10 -7.79 -1.10 12.24
CA ALA A 10 -8.75 -0.31 11.47
C ALA A 10 -8.77 -0.74 9.99
N ILE A 11 -7.60 -0.84 9.34
CA ILE A 11 -7.45 -1.29 7.95
C ILE A 11 -8.06 -2.70 7.76
N GLN A 12 -7.77 -3.63 8.68
CA GLN A 12 -8.36 -4.98 8.65
C GLN A 12 -9.88 -4.97 8.79
N LYS A 13 -10.42 -4.06 9.61
CA LYS A 13 -11.87 -3.90 9.76
C LYS A 13 -12.48 -3.36 8.47
N ASP A 14 -11.86 -2.36 7.85
CA ASP A 14 -12.34 -1.76 6.60
C ASP A 14 -12.37 -2.80 5.49
N ILE A 15 -11.28 -3.56 5.28
CA ILE A 15 -11.20 -4.62 4.26
C ILE A 15 -12.32 -5.67 4.41
N ARG A 16 -12.65 -6.07 5.65
CA ARG A 16 -13.72 -7.04 5.91
C ARG A 16 -15.12 -6.54 5.54
N ASN A 17 -15.31 -5.23 5.45
CA ASN A 17 -16.60 -4.61 5.12
C ASN A 17 -16.68 -4.18 3.65
N LEU A 18 -15.58 -4.26 2.89
CA LEU A 18 -15.54 -3.91 1.47
C LEU A 18 -16.02 -5.08 0.60
N PRO A 19 -16.58 -4.81 -0.58
CA PRO A 19 -16.75 -5.81 -1.62
C PRO A 19 -15.42 -6.51 -1.92
N VAL A 20 -15.47 -7.80 -2.25
CA VAL A 20 -14.27 -8.64 -2.49
C VAL A 20 -13.33 -8.03 -3.55
N GLY A 21 -13.88 -7.38 -4.57
CA GLY A 21 -13.11 -6.70 -5.62
C GLY A 21 -12.48 -5.36 -5.21
N GLU A 22 -12.87 -4.78 -4.07
CA GLU A 22 -12.45 -3.45 -3.62
C GLU A 22 -11.37 -3.47 -2.53
N GLY A 23 -11.17 -4.61 -1.86
CA GLY A 23 -10.15 -4.73 -0.82
C GLY A 23 -8.71 -4.50 -1.32
N ILE A 24 -8.40 -4.95 -2.53
CA ILE A 24 -7.06 -4.79 -3.12
C ILE A 24 -6.79 -3.34 -3.54
N PRO A 25 -7.68 -2.66 -4.30
CA PRO A 25 -7.55 -1.22 -4.57
C PRO A 25 -7.41 -0.38 -3.29
N TYR A 26 -8.24 -0.65 -2.27
CA TYR A 26 -8.15 0.05 -0.98
C TYR A 26 -6.77 -0.12 -0.34
N LEU A 27 -6.25 -1.35 -0.28
CA LEU A 27 -4.92 -1.62 0.28
C LEU A 27 -3.81 -0.92 -0.48
N ARG A 28 -3.88 -0.91 -1.82
CA ARG A 28 -2.92 -0.18 -2.67
C ARG A 28 -2.91 1.30 -2.34
N ASP A 29 -4.09 1.91 -2.32
CA ASP A 29 -4.28 3.35 -2.10
C ASP A 29 -3.87 3.78 -0.68
N VAL A 30 -3.76 2.84 0.27
CA VAL A 30 -3.20 3.09 1.61
C VAL A 30 -1.69 2.84 1.66
N ILE A 31 -1.22 1.67 1.21
CA ILE A 31 0.14 1.21 1.45
C ILE A 31 1.15 1.93 0.54
N VAL A 32 0.83 2.11 -0.75
CA VAL A 32 1.75 2.74 -1.71
C VAL A 32 2.10 4.18 -1.29
N PRO A 33 1.13 5.06 -0.97
CA PRO A 33 1.45 6.41 -0.52
C PRO A 33 2.21 6.45 0.81
N LEU A 34 1.97 5.50 1.72
CA LEU A 34 2.70 5.44 2.99
C LEU A 34 4.19 5.12 2.79
N VAL A 35 4.51 4.18 1.91
CA VAL A 35 5.90 3.83 1.58
C VAL A 35 6.57 4.95 0.78
N GLU A 36 5.85 5.60 -0.13
CA GLU A 36 6.35 6.77 -0.86
C GLU A 36 6.63 7.95 0.08
N ASN A 37 5.72 8.22 1.03
CA ASN A 37 5.91 9.25 2.04
C ASN A 37 7.13 8.95 2.94
N LEU A 38 7.37 7.68 3.28
CA LEU A 38 8.59 7.28 3.97
C LEU A 38 9.84 7.64 3.14
N GLY A 39 9.81 7.45 1.82
CA GLY A 39 10.88 7.88 0.92
C GLY A 39 11.16 9.38 1.00
N TYR A 40 10.11 10.21 1.02
CA TYR A 40 10.25 11.67 1.20
C TYR A 40 10.83 12.04 2.57
N GLU A 41 10.38 11.41 3.65
CA GLU A 41 10.90 11.66 4.99
C GLU A 41 12.39 11.26 5.09
N LEU A 42 12.77 10.12 4.50
CA LEU A 42 14.16 9.67 4.46
C LEU A 42 15.05 10.60 3.63
N ALA A 43 14.53 11.16 2.53
CA ALA A 43 15.27 12.08 1.67
C ALA A 43 15.60 13.43 2.35
N ARG A 44 14.94 13.76 3.46
CA ARG A 44 15.24 14.97 4.26
C ARG A 44 16.47 14.82 5.15
N LEU A 45 16.94 13.59 5.36
CA LEU A 45 18.10 13.33 6.19
C LEU A 45 19.39 13.47 5.35
N PRO A 46 20.40 14.21 5.81
CA PRO A 46 21.69 14.28 5.12
C PRO A 46 22.31 12.88 5.05
N ASP A 47 22.88 12.53 3.90
CA ASP A 47 23.61 11.30 3.61
C ASP A 47 22.81 9.98 3.65
N VAL A 48 21.49 10.02 3.50
CA VAL A 48 20.66 8.81 3.48
C VAL A 48 20.44 8.28 2.06
N SER A 49 21.28 7.32 1.66
CA SER A 49 21.18 6.58 0.40
C SER A 49 19.99 5.61 0.32
N VAL A 50 19.21 5.46 1.39
CA VAL A 50 18.07 4.52 1.44
C VAL A 50 16.75 5.11 0.92
N ALA A 51 16.66 6.44 0.73
CA ALA A 51 15.45 7.07 0.21
C ALA A 51 15.07 6.53 -1.20
N PRO A 52 16.00 6.37 -2.16
CA PRO A 52 15.72 5.66 -3.42
C PRO A 52 15.13 4.26 -3.24
N SER A 53 15.57 3.49 -2.25
CA SER A 53 15.05 2.15 -1.99
C SER A 53 13.57 2.16 -1.60
N ALA A 54 13.12 3.17 -0.84
CA ALA A 54 11.71 3.33 -0.50
C ALA A 54 10.84 3.62 -1.74
N PHE A 55 11.30 4.49 -2.66
CA PHE A 55 10.58 4.76 -3.92
C PHE A 55 10.54 3.53 -4.84
N VAL A 56 11.66 2.80 -4.97
CA VAL A 56 11.70 1.54 -5.73
C VAL A 56 10.72 0.53 -5.14
N PHE A 57 10.68 0.41 -3.80
CA PHE A 57 9.77 -0.49 -3.12
C PHE A 57 8.30 -0.09 -3.30
N SER A 58 7.98 1.20 -3.18
CA SER A 58 6.62 1.72 -3.44
C SER A 58 6.13 1.37 -4.85
N ASN A 59 6.99 1.57 -5.86
CA ASN A 59 6.69 1.22 -7.26
C ASN A 59 6.52 -0.30 -7.47
N ASP A 60 7.30 -1.14 -6.79
CA ASP A 60 7.13 -2.60 -6.83
C ASP A 60 5.78 -3.01 -6.20
N LEU A 61 5.41 -2.40 -5.07
CA LEU A 61 4.11 -2.63 -4.44
C LEU A 61 2.95 -2.22 -5.36
N ASP A 62 2.98 -1.04 -5.99
CA ASP A 62 1.94 -0.60 -6.92
C ASP A 62 1.73 -1.61 -8.06
N LYS A 63 2.82 -2.09 -8.66
CA LYS A 63 2.77 -3.12 -9.72
C LYS A 63 2.13 -4.42 -9.23
N ARG A 64 2.52 -4.90 -8.05
CA ARG A 64 1.96 -6.14 -7.46
C ARG A 64 0.48 -5.98 -7.14
N PHE A 65 0.07 -4.84 -6.58
CA PHE A 65 -1.34 -4.56 -6.33
C PHE A 65 -2.16 -4.51 -7.62
N ARG A 66 -1.69 -3.80 -8.65
CA ARG A 66 -2.37 -3.77 -9.96
C ARG A 66 -2.50 -5.15 -10.59
N TRP A 67 -1.47 -5.99 -10.45
CA TRP A 67 -1.54 -7.38 -10.89
C TRP A 67 -2.62 -8.15 -10.13
N LEU A 68 -2.64 -8.06 -8.79
CA LEU A 68 -3.69 -8.69 -7.96
C LEU A 68 -5.09 -8.19 -8.33
N GLU A 69 -5.27 -6.88 -8.55
CA GLU A 69 -6.54 -6.29 -8.99
C GLU A 69 -7.01 -6.87 -10.33
N SER A 70 -6.09 -7.01 -11.28
CA SER A 70 -6.39 -7.60 -12.58
C SER A 70 -6.82 -9.06 -12.44
N THR A 71 -6.07 -9.86 -11.67
CA THR A 71 -6.36 -11.28 -11.46
C THR A 71 -7.69 -11.48 -10.72
N THR A 72 -7.97 -10.70 -9.68
CA THR A 72 -9.24 -10.75 -8.96
C THR A 72 -10.40 -10.32 -9.84
N ARG A 73 -10.25 -9.28 -10.66
CA ARG A 73 -11.30 -8.88 -11.61
C ARG A 73 -11.60 -9.98 -12.62
N SER A 74 -10.58 -10.64 -13.16
CA SER A 74 -10.76 -11.78 -14.05
C SER A 74 -11.48 -12.94 -13.37
N ALA A 75 -11.20 -13.20 -12.09
CA ALA A 75 -11.87 -14.27 -11.33
C ALA A 75 -13.33 -13.94 -10.95
N LEU A 76 -13.70 -12.67 -10.92
CA LEU A 76 -15.05 -12.20 -10.58
C LEU A 76 -15.92 -11.91 -11.81
N SER A 77 -15.35 -11.92 -13.02
CA SER A 77 -16.09 -11.83 -14.27
C SER A 77 -16.68 -13.21 -14.64
N PRO A 78 -17.99 -13.31 -14.95
CA PRO A 78 -18.65 -14.55 -15.36
C PRO A 78 -18.10 -15.17 -16.65
#